data_AF-A0A851AER8-F1
#
_entry.id   AF-A0A851AER8-F1
#
_cell.length_a   1.000
_cell.length_b   1.000
_cell.length_c   1.000
_cell.angle_alpha   90.00
_cell.angle_beta   90.00
_cell.angle_gamma   90.00
#
_symmetry.space_group_name_H-M   'P 1'
#
loop_
_entity.id
_entity.type
_entity.pdbx_description
1 polymer ?
#
loop_
_entity_poly.entity_id
_entity_poly.type
_entity_poly.pdbx_seq_one_letter_code
_entity_poly.pdbx_strand_id
1 'polypeptide(L)'
;MLQEGAHGKWTVSSSDESTEETSDSEKPSTSSLWDAARGRTSGPQYPCSEARKAAHKRKASPLKLSDKKTSTEMRPAEKQRGSQEGLGWCLSSSDEEPEDQEKHAYKETLKEEKCDAPEEHPLNLCKDDELLEDQKAEECNETPSEDQDTWNLLNGGNPFRFFLTKVRGIEQSYNSGALHIKDILSPLFGTLISSAQFNYCIDVGWLVRQYPQEFRKKPLLIVHGEKRESKAELLAQARPYDNISFCQAKLDIAFGTHHTKMMLLLYEEGLRVVIHTSNLIAEDWHQKTQGIWLSPLYPRLPQGTTGSAGESETNFKSDLISYLMAYNSPTLKEWIDLIQEHDLSETRVYLLGSTPGRYQGSDKEKWGHLRLRKLLKEHASSIPAQESWPVVGQFSSIGSMGADGSKWLCSEFQESLVAAGSSVTSLLKCDVPIHLVYPTVNNVRQSLEGYPAGGSLPYSIQTAQKQLWLHSYF
;
A
#
# COMPACT_ATOMS: atom_id res chain seq x y z
N MET A 1 -45.85 15.34 -7.85
CA MET A 1 -44.81 16.13 -8.54
C MET A 1 -43.50 15.43 -8.29
N LEU A 2 -43.04 14.68 -9.29
CA LEU A 2 -41.78 13.93 -9.30
C LEU A 2 -40.75 14.80 -10.00
N GLN A 3 -39.56 14.95 -9.42
CA GLN A 3 -38.42 15.58 -10.07
C GLN A 3 -37.37 14.48 -10.30
N GLU A 4 -37.29 14.03 -11.55
CA GLU A 4 -36.32 13.04 -12.01
C GLU A 4 -34.91 13.66 -12.05
N GLY A 5 -33.96 13.04 -11.34
CA GLY A 5 -32.54 13.31 -11.46
C GLY A 5 -31.96 12.55 -12.66
N ALA A 6 -31.29 13.27 -13.55
CA ALA A 6 -30.67 12.74 -14.75
C ALA A 6 -29.47 11.84 -14.40
N HIS A 7 -29.70 10.52 -14.36
CA HIS A 7 -28.65 9.52 -14.27
C HIS A 7 -28.15 9.13 -15.67
N GLY A 8 -26.83 9.07 -15.82
CA GLY A 8 -26.15 8.64 -17.04
C GLY A 8 -26.61 7.24 -17.48
N LYS A 9 -26.99 7.12 -18.75
CA LYS A 9 -27.34 5.85 -19.37
C LYS A 9 -26.09 4.99 -19.54
N TRP A 10 -26.06 3.83 -18.89
CA TRP A 10 -25.17 2.73 -19.24
C TRP A 10 -25.95 1.76 -20.12
N THR A 11 -25.44 1.47 -21.32
CA THR A 11 -26.03 0.48 -22.24
C THR A 11 -25.59 -0.92 -21.84
N VAL A 12 -26.55 -1.75 -21.44
CA VAL A 12 -26.37 -3.19 -21.22
C VAL A 12 -26.61 -3.89 -22.56
N SER A 13 -25.62 -4.62 -23.06
CA SER A 13 -25.82 -5.57 -24.15
C SER A 13 -26.18 -6.92 -23.54
N SER A 14 -27.40 -7.39 -23.80
CA SER A 14 -27.88 -8.72 -23.42
C SER A 14 -27.29 -9.79 -24.34
N SER A 15 -26.94 -10.92 -23.75
CA SER A 15 -27.06 -12.22 -24.43
C SER A 15 -27.53 -13.19 -23.37
N ASP A 16 -28.76 -13.65 -23.57
CA ASP A 16 -29.43 -14.70 -22.83
C ASP A 16 -28.62 -16.00 -22.89
N GLU A 17 -28.66 -16.79 -21.82
CA GLU A 17 -28.92 -18.23 -21.86
C GLU A 17 -29.37 -18.66 -20.46
N SER A 18 -30.56 -19.24 -20.44
CA SER A 18 -31.30 -19.81 -19.33
C SER A 18 -30.71 -21.14 -18.84
N THR A 19 -30.85 -21.45 -17.54
CA THR A 19 -31.59 -22.65 -17.07
C THR A 19 -31.60 -22.72 -15.53
N GLU A 20 -32.82 -22.63 -14.99
CA GLU A 20 -33.49 -23.49 -14.02
C GLU A 20 -32.85 -23.92 -12.68
N GLU A 21 -33.73 -23.82 -11.68
CA GLU A 21 -33.64 -24.18 -10.27
C GLU A 21 -33.55 -25.70 -10.04
N THR A 22 -32.99 -26.12 -8.88
CA THR A 22 -33.69 -27.02 -7.94
C THR A 22 -32.91 -27.15 -6.63
N SER A 23 -33.69 -27.47 -5.61
CA SER A 23 -33.43 -27.44 -4.18
C SER A 23 -32.61 -28.61 -3.63
N ASP A 24 -32.15 -28.39 -2.41
CA ASP A 24 -32.25 -29.28 -1.24
C ASP A 24 -30.96 -29.70 -0.51
N SER A 25 -31.14 -29.60 0.80
CA SER A 25 -30.29 -29.90 1.94
C SER A 25 -29.80 -31.34 1.99
N GLU A 26 -28.56 -31.56 2.44
CA GLU A 26 -28.24 -32.25 3.70
C GLU A 26 -26.71 -32.48 3.87
N LYS A 27 -26.29 -32.46 5.13
CA LYS A 27 -25.01 -32.95 5.68
C LYS A 27 -25.39 -34.04 6.71
N PRO A 28 -24.47 -34.83 7.30
CA PRO A 28 -23.03 -35.05 7.01
C PRO A 28 -22.60 -36.55 7.07
N SER A 29 -21.32 -36.86 6.77
CA SER A 29 -20.37 -37.59 7.67
C SER A 29 -19.30 -38.45 6.96
N THR A 30 -18.04 -38.18 7.35
CA THR A 30 -16.89 -39.09 7.61
C THR A 30 -16.38 -40.14 6.61
N SER A 31 -15.10 -39.97 6.23
CA SER A 31 -13.95 -40.90 6.39
C SER A 31 -13.22 -41.45 5.15
N SER A 32 -11.88 -41.39 5.28
CA SER A 32 -10.81 -42.25 4.72
C SER A 32 -10.25 -42.03 3.30
N LEU A 33 -8.92 -42.21 3.26
CA LEU A 33 -7.93 -41.98 2.19
C LEU A 33 -7.89 -43.14 1.17
N TRP A 34 -7.56 -42.83 -0.10
CA TRP A 34 -6.45 -43.42 -0.87
C TRP A 34 -6.26 -42.76 -2.25
N ASP A 35 -5.03 -42.82 -2.75
CA ASP A 35 -4.43 -42.20 -3.94
C ASP A 35 -5.02 -42.62 -5.30
N ALA A 36 -5.09 -41.68 -6.27
CA ALA A 36 -4.71 -41.91 -7.68
C ALA A 36 -4.68 -40.62 -8.53
N ALA A 37 -3.50 -40.35 -9.08
CA ALA A 37 -3.13 -39.74 -10.36
C ALA A 37 -4.06 -38.77 -11.15
N ARG A 38 -3.41 -37.66 -11.56
CA ARG A 38 -3.62 -36.83 -12.78
C ARG A 38 -4.99 -36.17 -12.96
N GLY A 39 -5.03 -34.88 -12.63
CA GLY A 39 -5.94 -33.91 -13.23
C GLY A 39 -5.28 -32.54 -13.28
N ARG A 40 -5.11 -31.97 -14.48
CA ARG A 40 -4.75 -30.55 -14.67
C ARG A 40 -5.77 -29.70 -13.92
N THR A 41 -5.36 -29.05 -12.84
CA THR A 41 -6.18 -28.06 -12.14
C THR A 41 -5.64 -26.68 -12.43
N SER A 42 -6.35 -25.95 -13.30
CA SER A 42 -6.33 -24.49 -13.30
C SER A 42 -6.89 -24.04 -11.95
N GLY A 43 -6.01 -23.91 -10.96
CA GLY A 43 -6.36 -23.40 -9.65
C GLY A 43 -6.74 -21.92 -9.70
N PRO A 44 -7.52 -21.42 -8.73
CA PRO A 44 -7.89 -20.02 -8.66
C PRO A 44 -6.64 -19.15 -8.57
N GLN A 45 -6.56 -18.13 -9.43
CA GLN A 45 -5.49 -17.14 -9.41
C GLN A 45 -5.49 -16.41 -8.06
N TYR A 46 -4.36 -16.49 -7.37
CA TYR A 46 -4.13 -15.75 -6.13
C TYR A 46 -4.07 -14.24 -6.45
N PRO A 47 -4.80 -13.39 -5.69
CA PRO A 47 -4.78 -11.93 -5.88
C PRO A 47 -3.44 -11.28 -5.48
N CYS A 48 -2.53 -12.06 -4.85
CA CYS A 48 -1.15 -11.72 -4.51
C CYS A 48 -0.33 -11.12 -5.67
N SER A 49 -0.78 -11.34 -6.91
CA SER A 49 -0.05 -10.98 -8.10
C SER A 49 -0.37 -9.61 -8.68
N GLU A 50 -1.48 -8.92 -8.38
CA GLU A 50 -1.87 -7.74 -9.17
C GLU A 50 -0.95 -6.53 -8.95
N ALA A 51 -0.68 -6.14 -7.70
CA ALA A 51 0.21 -5.01 -7.40
C ALA A 51 1.67 -5.30 -7.81
N ARG A 52 2.14 -6.54 -7.62
CA ARG A 52 3.48 -6.98 -8.06
C ARG A 52 3.58 -7.11 -9.58
N LYS A 53 2.58 -7.68 -10.25
CA LYS A 53 2.50 -7.74 -11.73
C LYS A 53 2.42 -6.34 -12.30
N ALA A 54 1.68 -5.43 -11.68
CA ALA A 54 1.64 -4.03 -12.08
C ALA A 54 3.03 -3.38 -11.94
N ALA A 55 3.72 -3.57 -10.80
CA ALA A 55 5.09 -3.08 -10.62
C ALA A 55 6.09 -3.71 -11.62
N HIS A 56 6.04 -5.03 -11.83
CA HIS A 56 6.89 -5.74 -12.80
C HIS A 56 6.61 -5.32 -14.25
N LYS A 57 5.33 -5.19 -14.65
CA LYS A 57 4.94 -4.70 -15.98
C LYS A 57 5.43 -3.28 -16.22
N ARG A 58 5.45 -2.42 -15.18
CA ARG A 58 5.99 -1.06 -15.24
C ARG A 58 7.53 -1.03 -15.36
N LYS A 59 8.25 -1.91 -14.64
CA LYS A 59 9.71 -2.07 -14.82
C LYS A 59 10.07 -2.52 -16.23
N ALA A 60 9.24 -3.35 -16.86
CA ALA A 60 9.45 -3.84 -18.22
C ALA A 60 9.15 -2.78 -19.31
N SER A 61 8.31 -1.79 -19.03
CA SER A 61 7.94 -0.73 -19.99
C SER A 61 7.86 0.65 -19.32
N PRO A 62 9.00 1.31 -19.04
CA PRO A 62 9.00 2.66 -18.49
C PRO A 62 8.45 3.66 -19.52
N LEU A 63 7.43 4.43 -19.13
CA LEU A 63 6.94 5.53 -19.97
C LEU A 63 8.00 6.64 -20.00
N LYS A 64 8.55 6.93 -21.18
CA LYS A 64 9.41 8.10 -21.41
C LYS A 64 8.54 9.34 -21.45
N LEU A 65 8.46 10.08 -20.35
CA LEU A 65 7.93 11.44 -20.37
C LEU A 65 9.01 12.35 -20.99
N SER A 66 8.69 12.91 -22.16
CA SER A 66 9.49 13.98 -22.75
C SER A 66 9.16 15.28 -22.04
N ASP A 67 10.12 15.84 -21.31
CA ASP A 67 10.05 17.19 -20.77
C ASP A 67 10.09 18.22 -21.92
N LYS A 68 8.93 18.52 -22.51
CA LYS A 68 8.78 19.73 -23.32
C LYS A 68 8.15 20.82 -22.45
N LYS A 69 9.01 21.64 -21.87
CA LYS A 69 8.65 23.01 -21.46
C LYS A 69 8.12 23.73 -22.69
N THR A 70 6.84 24.07 -22.68
CA THR A 70 6.25 24.99 -23.66
C THR A 70 5.68 26.17 -22.90
N SER A 71 6.47 27.23 -22.83
CA SER A 71 6.02 28.57 -22.50
C SER A 71 5.33 29.15 -23.73
N THR A 72 4.01 29.30 -23.71
CA THR A 72 3.34 30.22 -24.64
C THR A 72 2.08 30.77 -23.97
N GLU A 73 2.09 32.10 -23.78
CA GLU A 73 0.98 32.91 -23.33
C GLU A 73 -0.26 32.68 -24.22
N MET A 74 -1.42 32.41 -23.61
CA MET A 74 -2.71 32.53 -24.28
C MET A 74 -3.42 33.80 -23.80
N ARG A 75 -3.69 34.72 -24.74
CA ARG A 75 -4.67 35.80 -24.58
C ARG A 75 -6.09 35.26 -24.80
N PRO A 76 -7.14 35.84 -24.18
CA PRO A 76 -8.50 35.32 -24.30
C PRO A 76 -9.15 35.73 -25.62
N ALA A 77 -9.83 34.79 -26.27
CA ALA A 77 -10.63 35.04 -27.47
C ALA A 77 -12.05 35.51 -27.11
N GLU A 78 -12.50 36.54 -27.82
CA GLU A 78 -13.81 37.17 -27.72
C GLU A 78 -14.95 36.28 -28.24
N LYS A 79 -16.14 36.48 -27.65
CA LYS A 79 -17.41 35.88 -28.07
C LYS A 79 -17.87 36.45 -29.40
N GLN A 80 -18.22 35.57 -30.34
CA GLN A 80 -19.28 35.85 -31.32
C GLN A 80 -20.25 34.68 -31.43
N ARG A 81 -21.53 35.06 -31.49
CA ARG A 81 -22.73 34.22 -31.58
C ARG A 81 -23.11 34.13 -33.06
N GLY A 82 -23.37 32.92 -33.57
CA GLY A 82 -23.87 32.68 -34.92
C GLY A 82 -24.59 31.33 -34.97
N SER A 83 -25.74 31.31 -35.61
CA SER A 83 -26.85 30.36 -35.49
C SER A 83 -26.84 29.16 -36.45
N GLN A 84 -27.63 28.15 -36.07
CA GLN A 84 -28.33 27.11 -36.87
C GLN A 84 -27.62 25.81 -37.31
N GLU A 85 -28.10 24.73 -36.67
CA GLU A 85 -28.70 23.48 -37.21
C GLU A 85 -28.06 22.72 -38.40
N GLY A 86 -27.82 21.42 -38.19
CA GLY A 86 -27.82 20.43 -39.29
C GLY A 86 -26.87 19.24 -39.12
N LEU A 87 -27.35 18.19 -38.45
CA LEU A 87 -27.11 16.73 -38.61
C LEU A 87 -25.86 16.23 -39.38
N GLY A 88 -25.11 15.31 -38.78
CA GLY A 88 -24.19 14.43 -39.52
C GLY A 88 -23.38 13.49 -38.62
N TRP A 89 -23.78 12.23 -38.56
CA TRP A 89 -23.13 11.13 -37.84
C TRP A 89 -21.72 10.84 -38.37
N CYS A 90 -20.78 10.42 -37.51
CA CYS A 90 -19.60 9.63 -37.90
C CYS A 90 -19.10 8.78 -36.71
N LEU A 91 -19.47 7.50 -36.73
CA LEU A 91 -18.73 6.40 -36.09
C LEU A 91 -17.71 5.91 -37.13
N SER A 92 -16.45 5.71 -36.74
CA SER A 92 -15.45 5.07 -37.60
C SER A 92 -14.80 3.92 -36.84
N SER A 93 -15.27 2.71 -37.15
CA SER A 93 -14.62 1.44 -36.89
C SER A 93 -13.61 1.17 -38.00
N SER A 94 -12.36 0.88 -37.64
CA SER A 94 -11.32 0.36 -38.54
C SER A 94 -11.13 -1.11 -38.21
N ASP A 95 -11.21 -1.96 -39.23
CA ASP A 95 -10.22 -3.00 -39.56
C ASP A 95 -10.88 -4.10 -40.40
N GLU A 96 -10.63 -4.08 -41.71
CA GLU A 96 -10.58 -5.30 -42.53
C GLU A 96 -9.31 -5.27 -43.37
N GLU A 97 -8.50 -6.31 -43.21
CA GLU A 97 -7.37 -6.70 -44.08
C GLU A 97 -7.91 -7.35 -45.37
N PRO A 98 -7.09 -7.38 -46.44
CA PRO A 98 -7.05 -8.59 -47.24
C PRO A 98 -5.63 -9.08 -47.58
N GLU A 99 -5.53 -10.42 -47.64
CA GLU A 99 -4.40 -11.24 -48.03
C GLU A 99 -4.07 -11.20 -49.55
N ASP A 100 -2.78 -11.38 -49.84
CA ASP A 100 -2.11 -12.09 -50.95
C ASP A 100 -2.46 -11.86 -52.45
N GLN A 101 -1.44 -11.48 -53.24
CA GLN A 101 -0.85 -12.36 -54.30
C GLN A 101 0.36 -11.76 -55.06
N GLU A 102 1.46 -12.53 -54.98
CA GLU A 102 2.50 -12.92 -55.97
C GLU A 102 3.16 -11.96 -57.02
N LYS A 103 4.51 -11.91 -56.88
CA LYS A 103 5.60 -12.16 -57.86
C LYS A 103 5.80 -11.25 -59.09
N HIS A 104 7.00 -10.64 -59.18
CA HIS A 104 7.98 -10.94 -60.25
C HIS A 104 9.40 -10.50 -59.86
N ALA A 105 10.38 -11.30 -60.29
CA ALA A 105 11.80 -11.23 -59.94
C ALA A 105 12.65 -10.50 -61.00
N TYR A 106 13.78 -9.91 -60.58
CA TYR A 106 15.00 -9.79 -61.40
C TYR A 106 16.25 -9.82 -60.49
N LYS A 107 17.27 -10.59 -60.91
CA LYS A 107 18.58 -10.84 -60.28
C LYS A 107 19.66 -9.94 -60.91
N GLU A 108 20.70 -9.58 -60.12
CA GLU A 108 22.16 -9.68 -60.42
C GLU A 108 22.98 -8.95 -59.32
N THR A 109 23.71 -9.66 -58.44
CA THR A 109 25.14 -10.07 -58.43
C THR A 109 26.16 -9.11 -57.75
N LEU A 110 26.61 -9.54 -56.57
CA LEU A 110 27.96 -9.54 -55.95
C LEU A 110 29.07 -8.56 -56.40
N LYS A 111 29.73 -7.93 -55.40
CA LYS A 111 31.18 -8.09 -55.14
C LYS A 111 31.61 -7.59 -53.74
N GLU A 112 32.40 -8.41 -53.07
CA GLU A 112 33.18 -8.15 -51.85
C GLU A 112 34.46 -7.35 -52.15
N GLU A 113 35.04 -6.70 -51.13
CA GLU A 113 36.50 -6.71 -50.93
C GLU A 113 36.89 -6.41 -49.46
N LYS A 114 38.05 -6.93 -49.06
CA LYS A 114 38.53 -7.27 -47.71
C LYS A 114 39.97 -6.74 -47.51
N CYS A 115 40.47 -6.86 -46.26
CA CYS A 115 41.88 -6.96 -45.80
C CYS A 115 42.62 -5.64 -45.51
N ASP A 116 43.59 -5.54 -44.59
CA ASP A 116 44.05 -6.28 -43.38
C ASP A 116 45.13 -5.39 -42.71
N ALA A 117 45.51 -5.71 -41.46
CA ALA A 117 46.54 -5.05 -40.64
C ALA A 117 48.00 -5.21 -41.15
N PRO A 118 49.02 -4.62 -40.46
CA PRO A 118 49.85 -5.47 -39.58
C PRO A 118 50.44 -4.81 -38.30
N GLU A 119 50.99 -5.68 -37.46
CA GLU A 119 51.56 -5.60 -36.10
C GLU A 119 52.93 -4.90 -35.97
N GLU A 120 53.30 -4.46 -34.74
CA GLU A 120 54.40 -5.02 -33.90
C GLU A 120 54.80 -4.10 -32.70
N HIS A 121 55.14 -4.75 -31.57
CA HIS A 121 55.62 -4.26 -30.24
C HIS A 121 57.18 -4.15 -30.22
N PRO A 122 57.95 -3.94 -29.09
CA PRO A 122 57.75 -3.31 -27.76
C PRO A 122 58.97 -2.43 -27.26
N LEU A 123 58.89 -1.88 -26.02
CA LEU A 123 59.92 -1.81 -24.94
C LEU A 123 60.21 -0.43 -24.28
N ASN A 124 59.84 -0.36 -22.98
CA ASN A 124 60.53 0.15 -21.77
C ASN A 124 61.56 1.32 -21.85
N LEU A 125 61.38 2.37 -21.02
CA LEU A 125 62.13 2.63 -19.77
C LEU A 125 61.83 4.02 -19.15
N CYS A 126 61.88 4.07 -17.82
CA CYS A 126 61.58 5.15 -16.86
C CYS A 126 62.42 6.44 -16.98
N LYS A 127 61.86 7.61 -16.58
CA LYS A 127 62.02 8.27 -15.26
C LYS A 127 61.49 9.73 -15.26
N ASP A 128 60.75 10.05 -14.19
CA ASP A 128 60.70 11.27 -13.35
C ASP A 128 60.80 12.66 -14.01
N ASP A 129 59.77 13.52 -13.91
CA ASP A 129 59.58 14.41 -12.75
C ASP A 129 58.31 15.32 -12.85
N GLU A 130 57.71 15.52 -11.69
CA GLU A 130 56.93 16.67 -11.18
C GLU A 130 55.58 17.12 -11.77
N LEU A 131 54.54 16.83 -10.96
CA LEU A 131 53.58 17.75 -10.33
C LEU A 131 52.69 18.64 -11.24
N LEU A 132 51.39 18.33 -11.25
CA LEU A 132 50.31 19.19 -10.71
C LEU A 132 48.97 18.43 -10.81
N GLU A 133 48.39 18.15 -9.64
CA GLU A 133 47.05 17.56 -9.47
C GLU A 133 45.97 18.60 -9.75
N ASP A 134 44.96 18.25 -10.55
CA ASP A 134 43.72 19.02 -10.68
C ASP A 134 42.57 18.13 -10.20
N GLN A 135 42.31 18.21 -8.89
CA GLN A 135 41.15 17.59 -8.24
C GLN A 135 39.93 18.50 -8.45
N LYS A 136 38.99 18.09 -9.31
CA LYS A 136 37.63 18.65 -9.30
C LYS A 136 36.82 17.98 -8.19
N ALA A 137 36.71 18.68 -7.07
CA ALA A 137 35.71 18.43 -6.05
C ALA A 137 34.32 18.73 -6.63
N GLU A 138 33.44 17.72 -6.64
CA GLU A 138 32.00 17.93 -6.78
C GLU A 138 31.48 18.44 -5.43
N GLU A 139 31.16 19.75 -5.38
CA GLU A 139 30.42 20.34 -4.26
C GLU A 139 29.01 19.75 -4.21
N CYS A 140 28.77 18.92 -3.20
CA CYS A 140 27.45 18.55 -2.73
C CYS A 140 26.78 19.80 -2.13
N ASN A 141 25.91 20.45 -2.89
CA ASN A 141 25.01 21.47 -2.35
C ASN A 141 23.91 20.77 -1.52
N GLU A 142 24.22 20.45 -0.27
CA GLU A 142 23.19 20.18 0.74
C GLU A 142 22.53 21.51 1.12
N THR A 143 21.28 21.70 0.67
CA THR A 143 20.46 22.83 1.09
C THR A 143 20.08 22.67 2.57
N PRO A 144 20.45 23.61 3.46
CA PRO A 144 20.21 23.50 4.92
C PRO A 144 18.73 23.54 5.35
N SER A 145 17.77 23.70 4.43
CA SER A 145 16.36 23.93 4.77
C SER A 145 15.57 22.66 5.09
N GLU A 146 15.90 21.51 4.49
CA GLU A 146 15.08 20.29 4.64
C GLU A 146 15.27 19.59 6.00
N ASP A 147 16.49 19.64 6.55
CA ASP A 147 16.80 19.03 7.85
C ASP A 147 16.16 19.79 9.01
N GLN A 148 16.11 21.12 8.91
CA GLN A 148 15.49 21.99 9.91
C GLN A 148 13.97 21.74 10.03
N ASP A 149 13.29 21.53 8.89
CA ASP A 149 11.85 21.22 8.85
C ASP A 149 11.56 19.85 9.47
N THR A 150 12.43 18.86 9.24
CA THR A 150 12.31 17.53 9.81
C THR A 150 12.42 17.54 11.34
N TRP A 151 13.32 18.36 11.89
CA TRP A 151 13.48 18.56 13.33
C TRP A 151 12.31 19.31 13.98
N ASN A 152 11.76 20.32 13.30
CA ASN A 152 10.59 21.06 13.79
C ASN A 152 9.35 20.15 13.92
N LEU A 153 9.23 19.11 13.08
CA LEU A 153 8.15 18.11 13.17
C LEU A 153 8.28 17.22 14.42
N LEU A 154 9.49 16.95 14.89
CA LEU A 154 9.75 16.15 16.09
C LEU A 154 9.52 16.94 17.39
N ASN A 155 9.66 18.27 17.34
CA ASN A 155 9.62 19.17 18.51
C ASN A 155 8.25 19.84 18.78
N GLY A 156 7.13 19.21 18.35
CA GLY A 156 5.80 19.56 18.86
C GLY A 156 4.89 20.38 17.94
N GLY A 157 5.26 20.60 16.67
CA GLY A 157 4.36 21.23 15.69
C GLY A 157 3.12 20.37 15.35
N ASN A 158 3.18 19.05 15.55
CA ASN A 158 2.11 18.11 15.27
C ASN A 158 1.85 17.20 16.48
N PRO A 159 0.90 17.54 17.37
CA PRO A 159 0.66 16.79 18.61
C PRO A 159 0.13 15.37 18.35
N PHE A 160 -0.46 15.10 17.19
CA PHE A 160 -1.00 13.79 16.82
C PHE A 160 0.03 12.87 16.15
N ARG A 161 1.17 13.43 15.71
CA ARG A 161 2.24 12.70 15.01
C ARG A 161 1.73 11.90 13.80
N PHE A 162 0.71 12.43 13.12
CA PHE A 162 0.18 11.90 11.87
C PHE A 162 0.74 12.72 10.70
N PHE A 163 1.37 12.04 9.74
CA PHE A 163 2.04 12.65 8.60
C PHE A 163 1.54 12.02 7.30
N LEU A 164 1.69 12.77 6.21
CA LEU A 164 1.51 12.24 4.86
C LEU A 164 2.88 11.93 4.25
N THR A 165 2.91 11.03 3.26
CA THR A 165 4.12 10.83 2.46
C THR A 165 4.40 11.99 1.52
N LYS A 166 5.68 12.29 1.27
CA LYS A 166 6.06 13.23 0.20
C LYS A 166 5.51 12.75 -1.15
N VAL A 167 4.98 13.68 -1.95
CA VAL A 167 4.41 13.43 -3.28
C VAL A 167 5.25 14.17 -4.32
N ARG A 168 5.73 13.46 -5.33
CA ARG A 168 6.56 14.04 -6.39
C ARG A 168 5.70 14.68 -7.49
N GLY A 169 6.07 15.89 -7.90
CA GLY A 169 5.38 16.63 -8.97
C GLY A 169 4.26 17.56 -8.50
N ILE A 170 4.19 17.86 -7.20
CA ILE A 170 3.36 18.93 -6.62
C ILE A 170 4.27 20.03 -6.04
N GLU A 171 3.69 21.18 -5.72
CA GLU A 171 4.43 22.29 -5.10
C GLU A 171 5.04 21.88 -3.76
N GLN A 172 6.25 22.38 -3.46
CA GLN A 172 7.00 22.02 -2.25
C GLN A 172 6.26 22.41 -0.96
N SER A 173 5.44 23.47 -1.00
CA SER A 173 4.57 23.89 0.09
C SER A 173 3.65 22.77 0.58
N TYR A 174 3.17 21.89 -0.30
CA TYR A 174 2.34 20.73 0.05
C TYR A 174 3.15 19.56 0.64
N ASN A 175 4.46 19.51 0.37
CA ASN A 175 5.38 18.54 0.99
C ASN A 175 5.98 19.05 2.30
N SER A 176 5.72 20.31 2.67
CA SER A 176 6.13 20.86 3.97
C SER A 176 5.46 20.07 5.09
N GLY A 177 6.26 19.38 5.91
CA GLY A 177 5.75 18.49 6.96
C GLY A 177 5.38 17.07 6.51
N ALA A 178 5.57 16.72 5.24
CA ALA A 178 5.42 15.35 4.74
C ALA A 178 6.73 14.57 4.90
N LEU A 179 6.64 13.25 5.03
CA LEU A 179 7.79 12.36 5.25
C LEU A 179 7.98 11.38 4.10
N HIS A 180 9.20 11.26 3.61
CA HIS A 180 9.64 10.13 2.80
C HIS A 180 10.23 9.04 3.71
N ILE A 181 10.29 7.79 3.24
CA ILE A 181 10.86 6.67 4.01
C ILE A 181 12.31 6.93 4.43
N LYS A 182 13.07 7.66 3.61
CA LYS A 182 14.44 8.09 3.93
C LYS A 182 14.49 9.02 5.14
N ASP A 183 13.50 9.88 5.32
CA ASP A 183 13.43 10.79 6.47
C ASP A 183 13.19 9.98 7.76
N ILE A 184 12.33 8.96 7.68
CA ILE A 184 12.02 8.05 8.82
C ILE A 184 13.24 7.22 9.22
N LEU A 185 14.02 6.75 8.24
CA LEU A 185 15.22 5.92 8.45
C LEU A 185 16.50 6.74 8.64
N SER A 186 16.39 8.07 8.65
CA SER A 186 17.51 8.99 8.80
C SER A 186 18.20 8.82 10.16
N PRO A 187 19.53 9.03 10.26
CA PRO A 187 20.23 9.07 11.55
C PRO A 187 19.67 10.12 12.51
N LEU A 188 18.99 11.15 11.99
CA LEU A 188 18.29 12.16 12.79
C LEU A 188 17.21 11.55 13.70
N PHE A 189 16.65 10.39 13.35
CA PHE A 189 15.60 9.73 14.12
C PHE A 189 16.14 8.79 15.21
N GLY A 190 17.44 8.50 15.18
CA GLY A 190 18.16 7.63 16.10
C GLY A 190 19.26 6.81 15.41
N THR A 191 20.21 6.32 16.20
CA THR A 191 21.33 5.50 15.72
C THR A 191 20.91 4.04 15.60
N LEU A 192 20.60 3.57 14.38
CA LEU A 192 19.93 2.28 14.17
C LEU A 192 20.81 1.07 14.58
N ILE A 193 20.25 0.21 15.42
CA ILE A 193 20.80 -1.09 15.82
C ILE A 193 20.19 -2.21 14.97
N SER A 194 18.86 -2.26 14.87
CA SER A 194 18.11 -3.32 14.19
C SER A 194 16.73 -2.81 13.76
N SER A 195 16.14 -3.42 12.73
CA SER A 195 14.78 -3.07 12.31
C SER A 195 13.94 -4.27 11.91
N ALA A 196 12.62 -4.18 12.10
CA ALA A 196 11.64 -5.10 11.53
C ALA A 196 10.64 -4.35 10.65
N GLN A 197 10.39 -4.90 9.46
CA GLN A 197 9.55 -4.35 8.43
C GLN A 197 8.40 -5.31 8.14
N PHE A 198 7.20 -4.97 8.62
CA PHE A 198 5.96 -5.68 8.34
C PHE A 198 5.35 -5.08 7.08
N ASN A 199 5.16 -5.90 6.05
CA ASN A 199 4.52 -5.39 4.84
C ASN A 199 3.93 -6.49 3.94
N TYR A 200 3.05 -6.07 3.04
CA TYR A 200 2.45 -6.90 2.01
C TYR A 200 3.36 -7.05 0.78
N CYS A 201 3.75 -5.93 0.17
CA CYS A 201 4.57 -5.92 -1.04
C CYS A 201 5.93 -5.26 -0.77
N ILE A 202 7.01 -5.92 -1.16
CA ILE A 202 8.37 -5.53 -0.80
C ILE A 202 9.28 -5.71 -2.02
N ASP A 203 9.97 -4.65 -2.41
CA ASP A 203 11.16 -4.69 -3.25
C ASP A 203 12.38 -4.55 -2.34
N VAL A 204 13.09 -5.66 -2.10
CA VAL A 204 14.19 -5.71 -1.12
C VAL A 204 15.33 -4.78 -1.52
N GLY A 205 15.68 -4.75 -2.81
CA GLY A 205 16.76 -3.90 -3.31
C GLY A 205 16.43 -2.42 -3.17
N TRP A 206 15.19 -2.03 -3.46
CA TRP A 206 14.72 -0.66 -3.22
C TRP A 206 14.72 -0.32 -1.73
N LEU A 207 14.19 -1.21 -0.88
CA LEU A 207 14.12 -1.00 0.57
C LEU A 207 15.49 -0.74 1.18
N VAL A 208 16.49 -1.59 0.87
CA VAL A 208 17.86 -1.42 1.41
C VAL A 208 18.45 -0.07 1.01
N ARG A 209 18.16 0.44 -0.20
CA ARG A 209 18.61 1.77 -0.64
C ARG A 209 17.96 2.94 0.10
N GLN A 210 16.86 2.71 0.83
CA GLN A 210 16.23 3.74 1.65
C GLN A 210 16.94 3.91 2.99
N TYR A 211 17.66 2.89 3.48
CA TYR A 211 18.51 3.02 4.66
C TYR A 211 19.77 3.85 4.33
N PRO A 212 20.19 4.73 5.27
CA PRO A 212 21.52 5.36 5.24
C PRO A 212 22.63 4.31 5.13
N GLN A 213 23.76 4.68 4.52
CA GLN A 213 24.82 3.73 4.18
C GLN A 213 25.36 2.98 5.41
N GLU A 214 25.52 3.69 6.52
CA GLU A 214 25.92 3.24 7.84
C GLU A 214 24.94 2.23 8.48
N PHE A 215 23.67 2.25 8.06
CA PHE A 215 22.62 1.38 8.59
C PHE A 215 22.28 0.19 7.69
N ARG A 216 22.72 0.18 6.42
CA ARG A 216 22.35 -0.87 5.43
C ARG A 216 22.73 -2.29 5.82
N LYS A 217 23.76 -2.47 6.66
CA LYS A 217 24.22 -3.78 7.14
C LYS A 217 23.66 -4.18 8.51
N LYS A 218 22.87 -3.31 9.15
CA LYS A 218 22.23 -3.63 10.44
C LYS A 218 21.17 -4.73 10.23
N PRO A 219 20.92 -5.60 11.21
CA PRO A 219 19.90 -6.65 11.09
C PRO A 219 18.54 -6.08 10.65
N LEU A 220 17.96 -6.72 9.63
CA LEU A 220 16.67 -6.35 9.07
C LEU A 220 15.77 -7.59 9.01
N LEU A 221 14.71 -7.60 9.82
CA LEU A 221 13.66 -8.62 9.76
C LEU A 221 12.56 -8.20 8.78
N ILE A 222 12.26 -9.03 7.78
CA ILE A 222 11.12 -8.84 6.89
C ILE A 222 9.97 -9.76 7.31
N VAL A 223 8.85 -9.18 7.72
CA VAL A 223 7.62 -9.91 8.09
C VAL A 223 6.61 -9.84 6.94
N HIS A 224 6.26 -10.99 6.37
CA HIS A 224 5.48 -11.08 5.14
C HIS A 224 4.44 -12.20 5.14
N GLY A 225 3.44 -12.11 4.26
CA GLY A 225 2.43 -13.15 4.03
C GLY A 225 2.68 -14.08 2.84
N GLU A 226 3.76 -13.87 2.07
CA GLU A 226 4.04 -14.60 0.82
C GLU A 226 4.10 -16.13 0.97
N LYS A 227 3.69 -16.85 -0.07
CA LYS A 227 3.65 -18.33 -0.11
C LYS A 227 4.17 -18.83 -1.47
N ARG A 228 4.69 -20.07 -1.51
CA ARG A 228 5.08 -20.75 -2.76
C ARG A 228 6.07 -19.90 -3.59
N GLU A 229 5.80 -19.69 -4.87
CA GLU A 229 6.66 -18.96 -5.83
C GLU A 229 6.94 -17.53 -5.38
N SER A 230 5.93 -16.80 -4.90
CA SER A 230 6.11 -15.41 -4.47
C SER A 230 6.97 -15.27 -3.21
N LYS A 231 7.03 -16.33 -2.38
CA LYS A 231 8.01 -16.47 -1.29
C LYS A 231 9.40 -16.74 -1.84
N ALA A 232 9.54 -17.65 -2.80
CA ALA A 232 10.83 -17.96 -3.42
C ALA A 232 11.45 -16.72 -4.09
N GLU A 233 10.64 -15.91 -4.77
CA GLU A 233 11.06 -14.63 -5.37
C GLU A 233 11.53 -13.63 -4.31
N LEU A 234 10.78 -13.47 -3.22
CA LEU A 234 11.17 -12.58 -2.12
C LEU A 234 12.51 -13.00 -1.51
N LEU A 235 12.69 -14.30 -1.25
CA LEU A 235 13.96 -14.84 -0.75
C LEU A 235 15.10 -14.65 -1.76
N ALA A 236 14.83 -14.80 -3.06
CA ALA A 236 15.82 -14.58 -4.11
C ALA A 236 16.30 -13.12 -4.16
N GLN A 237 15.39 -12.14 -3.99
CA GLN A 237 15.74 -10.72 -3.93
C GLN A 237 16.66 -10.38 -2.76
N ALA A 238 16.57 -11.12 -1.64
CA ALA A 238 17.38 -10.87 -0.45
C ALA A 238 18.71 -11.62 -0.42
N ARG A 239 18.98 -12.55 -1.35
CA ARG A 239 20.25 -13.30 -1.43
C ARG A 239 21.52 -12.45 -1.34
N PRO A 240 21.59 -11.22 -1.90
CA PRO A 240 22.78 -10.38 -1.78
C PRO A 240 23.00 -9.75 -0.39
N TYR A 241 22.10 -9.96 0.58
CA TYR A 241 22.09 -9.26 1.86
C TYR A 241 22.07 -10.25 3.04
N ASP A 242 23.23 -10.53 3.61
CA ASP A 242 23.39 -11.52 4.70
C ASP A 242 22.74 -11.08 6.02
N ASN A 243 22.44 -9.78 6.18
CA ASN A 243 21.81 -9.21 7.37
C ASN A 243 20.28 -9.27 7.36
N ILE A 244 19.66 -9.79 6.29
CA ILE A 244 18.20 -9.86 6.15
C ILE A 244 17.68 -11.22 6.59
N SER A 245 16.75 -11.20 7.54
CA SER A 245 16.01 -12.38 8.00
C SER A 245 14.51 -12.25 7.68
N PHE A 246 13.77 -13.36 7.79
CA PHE A 246 12.37 -13.41 7.39
C PHE A 246 11.48 -14.03 8.47
N CYS A 247 10.28 -13.47 8.61
CA CYS A 247 9.18 -14.06 9.38
C CYS A 247 7.95 -14.19 8.49
N GLN A 248 7.60 -15.41 8.11
CA GLN A 248 6.38 -15.68 7.33
C GLN A 248 5.17 -15.75 8.27
N ALA A 249 4.25 -14.81 8.14
CA ALA A 249 2.99 -14.81 8.86
C ALA A 249 2.11 -16.01 8.45
N LYS A 250 1.55 -16.71 9.44
CA LYS A 250 0.64 -17.84 9.19
C LYS A 250 -0.71 -17.31 8.74
N LEU A 251 -1.14 -17.74 7.56
CA LEU A 251 -2.41 -17.35 6.92
C LEU A 251 -3.23 -18.61 6.67
N ASP A 252 -3.72 -19.21 7.75
CA ASP A 252 -4.37 -20.53 7.72
C ASP A 252 -5.84 -20.48 7.29
N ILE A 253 -6.43 -19.28 7.31
CA ILE A 253 -7.76 -19.01 6.75
C ILE A 253 -7.60 -18.61 5.28
N ALA A 254 -8.35 -19.27 4.39
CA ALA A 254 -8.32 -19.01 2.96
C ALA A 254 -8.62 -17.53 2.66
N PHE A 255 -8.00 -17.01 1.60
CA PHE A 255 -8.08 -15.61 1.16
C PHE A 255 -7.54 -14.58 2.17
N GLY A 256 -6.97 -15.02 3.30
CA GLY A 256 -6.27 -14.14 4.24
C GLY A 256 -5.01 -13.52 3.62
N THR A 257 -4.74 -12.28 3.99
CA THR A 257 -3.57 -11.52 3.54
C THR A 257 -2.89 -10.85 4.73
N HIS A 258 -1.56 -10.87 4.76
CA HIS A 258 -0.78 -10.05 5.68
C HIS A 258 -0.71 -8.62 5.14
N HIS A 259 -1.59 -7.74 5.65
CA HIS A 259 -1.75 -6.38 5.15
C HIS A 259 -1.05 -5.31 6.00
N THR A 260 -0.62 -5.67 7.21
CA THR A 260 0.00 -4.75 8.17
C THR A 260 1.27 -4.14 7.61
N LYS A 261 1.40 -2.85 7.85
CA LYS A 261 2.50 -1.99 7.41
C LYS A 261 3.03 -1.27 8.63
N MET A 262 4.13 -1.80 9.14
CA MET A 262 4.68 -1.35 10.42
C MET A 262 6.20 -1.48 10.39
N MET A 263 6.88 -0.49 10.96
CA MET A 263 8.31 -0.53 11.24
C MET A 263 8.51 -0.60 12.75
N LEU A 264 9.33 -1.53 13.20
CA LEU A 264 9.93 -1.50 14.54
C LEU A 264 11.40 -1.12 14.35
N LEU A 265 11.81 0.00 14.95
CA LEU A 265 13.13 0.58 14.76
C LEU A 265 13.81 0.66 16.12
N LEU A 266 14.78 -0.23 16.34
CA LEU A 266 15.61 -0.23 17.53
C LEU A 266 16.85 0.63 17.29
N TYR A 267 17.06 1.60 18.17
CA TYR A 267 18.19 2.51 18.17
C TYR A 267 19.02 2.37 19.44
N GLU A 268 20.20 2.98 19.48
CA GLU A 268 20.99 3.12 20.70
C GLU A 268 20.26 3.94 21.77
N GLU A 269 19.48 4.93 21.34
CA GLU A 269 18.76 5.86 22.20
C GLU A 269 17.39 5.32 22.67
N GLY A 270 16.86 4.28 22.02
CA GLY A 270 15.56 3.71 22.37
C GLY A 270 14.88 2.97 21.21
N LEU A 271 13.56 2.84 21.29
CA LEU A 271 12.72 2.14 20.31
C LEU A 271 11.73 3.12 19.67
N ARG A 272 11.43 2.92 18.38
CA ARG A 272 10.33 3.61 17.70
C ARG A 272 9.45 2.62 16.96
N VAL A 273 8.16 2.90 16.97
CA VAL A 273 7.13 2.20 16.22
C VAL A 273 6.57 3.15 15.16
N VAL A 274 6.49 2.69 13.92
CA VAL A 274 5.90 3.43 12.80
C VAL A 274 4.77 2.57 12.24
N ILE A 275 3.55 3.07 12.21
CA ILE A 275 2.41 2.39 11.55
C ILE A 275 2.01 3.25 10.36
N HIS A 276 1.99 2.69 9.15
CA HIS A 276 1.78 3.46 7.92
C HIS A 276 0.94 2.70 6.89
N THR A 277 0.66 3.31 5.73
CA THR A 277 -0.19 2.68 4.69
C THR A 277 0.56 2.30 3.40
N SER A 278 1.82 2.71 3.24
CA SER A 278 2.64 2.42 2.05
C SER A 278 3.24 1.00 2.02
N ASN A 279 3.21 0.34 0.87
CA ASN A 279 4.07 -0.82 0.62
C ASN A 279 5.55 -0.40 0.52
N LEU A 280 6.47 -1.36 0.65
CA LEU A 280 7.93 -1.09 0.56
C LEU A 280 8.40 -1.24 -0.90
N ILE A 281 7.82 -0.42 -1.77
CA ILE A 281 8.15 -0.28 -3.19
C ILE A 281 8.16 1.21 -3.56
N ALA A 282 8.90 1.58 -4.60
CA ALA A 282 9.06 2.98 -5.00
C ALA A 282 7.73 3.69 -5.30
N GLU A 283 6.81 3.00 -5.96
CA GLU A 283 5.54 3.54 -6.45
C GLU A 283 4.64 4.01 -5.31
N ASP A 284 4.66 3.32 -4.17
CA ASP A 284 3.82 3.64 -3.03
C ASP A 284 4.32 4.86 -2.24
N TRP A 285 5.56 5.30 -2.48
CA TRP A 285 6.18 6.49 -1.87
C TRP A 285 6.42 7.61 -2.89
N HIS A 286 5.88 7.48 -4.11
CA HIS A 286 6.17 8.39 -5.21
C HIS A 286 5.07 9.46 -5.38
N GLN A 287 3.85 9.05 -5.73
CA GLN A 287 2.78 9.96 -6.15
C GLN A 287 1.42 9.64 -5.49
N LYS A 288 1.43 8.84 -4.42
CA LYS A 288 0.24 8.44 -3.68
C LYS A 288 0.10 9.23 -2.39
N THR A 289 -1.14 9.47 -1.99
CA THR A 289 -1.45 9.90 -0.63
C THR A 289 -1.37 8.69 0.30
N GLN A 290 -0.45 8.72 1.25
CA GLN A 290 -0.29 7.67 2.25
C GLN A 290 -0.19 8.31 3.64
N GLY A 291 -0.70 7.61 4.65
CA GLY A 291 -0.63 8.04 6.04
C GLY A 291 0.51 7.36 6.79
N ILE A 292 1.10 8.10 7.73
CA ILE A 292 2.14 7.63 8.65
C ILE A 292 1.77 8.11 10.05
N TRP A 293 1.69 7.19 10.99
CA TRP A 293 1.77 7.49 12.42
C TRP A 293 3.17 7.17 12.92
N LEU A 294 3.80 8.15 13.57
CA LEU A 294 5.15 8.04 14.11
C LEU A 294 5.10 8.10 15.63
N SER A 295 5.52 7.04 16.31
CA SER A 295 5.58 7.06 17.77
C SER A 295 6.60 8.08 18.31
N PRO A 296 6.48 8.47 19.59
CA PRO A 296 7.61 8.98 20.37
C PRO A 296 8.83 8.06 20.30
N LEU A 297 10.00 8.60 20.66
CA LEU A 297 11.16 7.76 20.94
C LEU A 297 10.93 7.16 22.33
N TYR A 298 10.82 5.85 22.41
CA TYR A 298 10.60 5.12 23.65
C TYR A 298 11.94 4.81 24.29
N PRO A 299 12.27 5.38 25.48
CA PRO A 299 13.52 5.10 26.14
C PRO A 299 13.52 3.68 26.71
N ARG A 300 14.72 3.14 26.97
CA ARG A 300 14.85 1.84 27.65
C ARG A 300 14.49 1.98 29.13
N LEU A 301 13.78 0.99 29.67
CA LEU A 301 13.47 0.90 31.09
C LEU A 301 14.73 0.54 31.91
N PRO A 302 14.80 0.95 33.19
CA PRO A 302 15.86 0.51 34.10
C PRO A 302 15.91 -1.02 34.24
N GLN A 303 17.09 -1.59 34.48
CA GLN A 303 17.22 -3.02 34.73
C GLN A 303 16.45 -3.45 35.98
N GLY A 304 15.81 -4.63 35.93
CA GLY A 304 15.04 -5.19 37.05
C GLY A 304 13.62 -4.65 37.17
N THR A 305 13.15 -3.84 36.22
CA THR A 305 11.79 -3.32 36.19
C THR A 305 10.76 -4.43 35.92
N THR A 306 9.59 -4.37 36.57
CA THR A 306 8.51 -5.37 36.46
C THR A 306 7.75 -5.28 35.13
N GLY A 307 7.01 -6.35 34.79
CA GLY A 307 6.41 -6.53 33.46
C GLY A 307 5.34 -5.53 33.02
N SER A 308 4.72 -4.76 33.94
CA SER A 308 3.71 -3.75 33.59
C SER A 308 4.27 -2.34 33.42
N ALA A 309 5.57 -2.15 33.65
CA ALA A 309 6.18 -0.82 33.55
C ALA A 309 6.24 -0.32 32.11
N GLY A 310 6.17 1.01 31.98
CA GLY A 310 6.20 1.66 30.68
C GLY A 310 4.95 1.42 29.83
N GLU A 311 3.81 1.13 30.46
CA GLU A 311 2.51 1.06 29.79
C GLU A 311 1.90 2.46 29.67
N SER A 312 1.18 2.69 28.58
CA SER A 312 0.42 3.92 28.32
C SER A 312 -1.00 3.85 28.86
N GLU A 313 -1.65 5.01 29.04
CA GLU A 313 -3.10 5.10 29.35
C GLU A 313 -3.98 4.43 28.29
N THR A 314 -3.44 4.21 27.09
CA THR A 314 -4.13 3.58 25.95
C THR A 314 -3.91 2.08 25.83
N ASN A 315 -3.18 1.46 26.78
CA ASN A 315 -2.76 0.05 26.75
C ASN A 315 -1.98 -0.36 25.48
N PHE A 316 -1.37 0.61 24.79
CA PHE A 316 -0.71 0.38 23.52
C PHE A 316 0.42 -0.66 23.60
N LYS A 317 1.20 -0.69 24.69
CA LYS A 317 2.31 -1.65 24.84
C LYS A 317 1.78 -3.07 24.91
N SER A 318 0.80 -3.32 25.78
CA SER A 318 0.15 -4.62 25.93
C SER A 318 -0.58 -5.07 24.66
N ASP A 319 -1.24 -4.14 23.97
CA ASP A 319 -1.94 -4.43 22.71
C ASP A 319 -0.96 -4.77 21.58
N LEU A 320 0.16 -4.05 21.46
CA LEU A 320 1.21 -4.33 20.48
C LEU A 320 1.87 -5.69 20.75
N ILE A 321 2.19 -5.99 22.00
CA ILE A 321 2.70 -7.30 22.40
C ILE A 321 1.69 -8.40 22.05
N SER A 322 0.41 -8.20 22.36
CA SER A 322 -0.66 -9.16 22.04
C SER A 322 -0.79 -9.38 20.52
N TYR A 323 -0.65 -8.32 19.72
CA TYR A 323 -0.66 -8.37 18.26
C TYR A 323 0.52 -9.18 17.72
N LEU A 324 1.74 -8.97 18.22
CA LEU A 324 2.92 -9.71 17.82
C LEU A 324 2.87 -11.18 18.27
N MET A 325 2.37 -11.45 19.48
CA MET A 325 2.20 -12.81 20.00
C MET A 325 1.28 -13.66 19.12
N ALA A 326 0.28 -13.06 18.47
CA ALA A 326 -0.64 -13.76 17.58
C ALA A 326 0.04 -14.39 16.34
N TYR A 327 1.24 -13.95 15.97
CA TYR A 327 2.03 -14.58 14.91
C TYR A 327 2.59 -15.94 15.31
N ASN A 328 2.75 -16.19 16.62
CA ASN A 328 3.37 -17.39 17.18
C ASN A 328 4.72 -17.71 16.49
N SER A 329 5.61 -16.71 16.49
CA SER A 329 6.92 -16.72 15.82
C SER A 329 8.04 -16.44 16.82
N PRO A 330 9.05 -17.31 16.96
CA PRO A 330 10.22 -17.08 17.80
C PRO A 330 10.97 -15.79 17.46
N THR A 331 11.09 -15.45 16.17
CA THR A 331 11.78 -14.21 15.75
C THR A 331 11.02 -12.96 16.19
N LEU A 332 9.69 -13.02 16.26
CA LEU A 332 8.90 -11.90 16.80
C LEU A 332 8.87 -11.89 18.33
N LYS A 333 9.17 -13.02 18.98
CA LYS A 333 9.36 -13.07 20.43
C LYS A 333 10.55 -12.22 20.87
N GLU A 334 11.63 -12.20 20.09
CA GLU A 334 12.78 -11.30 20.33
C GLU A 334 12.35 -9.82 20.31
N TRP A 335 11.50 -9.43 19.35
CA TRP A 335 10.94 -8.07 19.28
C TRP A 335 9.98 -7.76 20.43
N ILE A 336 9.21 -8.75 20.88
CA ILE A 336 8.35 -8.60 22.06
C ILE A 336 9.20 -8.35 23.31
N ASP A 337 10.32 -9.05 23.47
CA ASP A 337 11.24 -8.85 24.60
C ASP A 337 11.87 -7.46 24.56
N LEU A 338 12.28 -7.00 23.37
CA LEU A 338 12.72 -5.61 23.19
C LEU A 338 11.62 -4.61 23.58
N ILE A 339 10.37 -4.80 23.13
CA ILE A 339 9.26 -3.90 23.51
C ILE A 339 9.01 -3.92 25.03
N GLN A 340 9.12 -5.08 25.68
CA GLN A 340 8.97 -5.21 27.13
C GLN A 340 10.02 -4.38 27.88
N GLU A 341 11.25 -4.29 27.35
CA GLU A 341 12.34 -3.51 27.91
C GLU A 341 12.26 -1.99 27.67
N HIS A 342 11.27 -1.48 26.93
CA HIS A 342 11.13 -0.05 26.64
C HIS A 342 9.89 0.58 27.29
N ASP A 343 9.99 1.87 27.57
CA ASP A 343 8.91 2.68 28.12
C ASP A 343 8.05 3.27 27.00
N LEU A 344 6.83 2.75 26.84
CA LEU A 344 5.86 3.18 25.85
C LEU A 344 4.76 4.08 26.45
N SER A 345 4.93 4.55 27.69
CA SER A 345 3.91 5.29 28.45
C SER A 345 3.45 6.59 27.78
N GLU A 346 4.33 7.22 26.98
CA GLU A 346 4.02 8.44 26.22
C GLU A 346 3.11 8.22 25.01
N THR A 347 2.66 6.99 24.76
CA THR A 347 1.71 6.71 23.69
C THR A 347 0.32 7.27 24.03
N ARG A 348 -0.31 7.92 23.05
CA ARG A 348 -1.64 8.55 23.19
C ARG A 348 -2.66 8.04 22.14
N VAL A 349 -2.35 6.92 21.48
CA VAL A 349 -3.22 6.30 20.47
C VAL A 349 -3.55 4.86 20.87
N TYR A 350 -4.77 4.42 20.57
CA TYR A 350 -5.16 3.03 20.75
C TYR A 350 -4.76 2.18 19.53
N LEU A 351 -4.24 0.98 19.77
CA LEU A 351 -3.94 0.05 18.70
C LEU A 351 -5.20 -0.73 18.29
N LEU A 352 -5.55 -0.68 17.01
CA LEU A 352 -6.60 -1.49 16.41
C LEU A 352 -5.97 -2.49 15.43
N GLY A 353 -5.78 -3.71 15.93
CA GLY A 353 -5.24 -4.82 15.15
C GLY A 353 -6.31 -5.72 14.54
N SER A 354 -5.94 -6.48 13.52
CA SER A 354 -6.67 -7.67 13.06
C SER A 354 -5.70 -8.81 12.88
N THR A 355 -6.04 -9.98 13.41
CA THR A 355 -5.25 -11.22 13.24
C THR A 355 -6.15 -12.34 12.73
N PRO A 356 -5.62 -13.31 11.95
CA PRO A 356 -6.44 -14.41 11.45
C PRO A 356 -6.95 -15.30 12.59
N GLY A 357 -8.26 -15.49 12.68
CA GLY A 357 -8.85 -16.37 13.69
C GLY A 357 -10.37 -16.37 13.69
N ARG A 358 -10.93 -17.27 14.50
CA ARG A 358 -12.35 -17.28 14.86
C ARG A 358 -12.44 -17.04 16.36
N TYR A 359 -12.81 -15.82 16.75
CA TYR A 359 -12.79 -15.39 18.15
C TYR A 359 -14.17 -15.57 18.80
N GLN A 360 -14.18 -16.02 20.06
CA GLN A 360 -15.40 -16.28 20.84
C GLN A 360 -15.29 -15.67 22.24
N GLY A 361 -16.43 -15.51 22.92
CA GLY A 361 -16.45 -14.89 24.25
C GLY A 361 -15.84 -13.49 24.25
N SER A 362 -15.03 -13.19 25.26
CA SER A 362 -14.32 -11.91 25.40
C SER A 362 -13.26 -11.67 24.32
N ASP A 363 -12.76 -12.73 23.67
CA ASP A 363 -11.75 -12.59 22.60
C ASP A 363 -12.31 -11.92 21.34
N LYS A 364 -13.64 -11.87 21.18
CA LYS A 364 -14.29 -11.17 20.06
C LYS A 364 -13.90 -9.69 19.98
N GLU A 365 -13.68 -9.06 21.13
CA GLU A 365 -13.39 -7.63 21.22
C GLU A 365 -11.89 -7.32 21.17
N LYS A 366 -11.03 -8.32 20.95
CA LYS A 366 -9.58 -8.11 20.81
C LYS A 366 -9.19 -7.56 19.44
N TRP A 367 -9.98 -7.83 18.39
CA TRP A 367 -9.60 -7.58 17.01
C TRP A 367 -10.71 -6.96 16.16
N GLY A 368 -10.31 -6.32 15.05
CA GLY A 368 -11.22 -5.85 14.00
C GLY A 368 -12.24 -4.80 14.45
N HIS A 369 -13.40 -4.78 13.79
CA HIS A 369 -14.45 -3.79 14.06
C HIS A 369 -15.07 -3.92 15.46
N LEU A 370 -14.97 -5.09 16.12
CA LEU A 370 -15.44 -5.27 17.49
C LEU A 370 -14.46 -4.68 18.52
N ARG A 371 -13.14 -4.70 18.24
CA ARG A 371 -12.17 -3.91 19.02
C ARG A 371 -12.49 -2.43 18.95
N LEU A 372 -12.79 -1.91 17.75
CA LEU A 372 -13.20 -0.51 17.59
C LEU A 372 -14.44 -0.18 18.41
N ARG A 373 -15.48 -1.02 18.31
CA ARG A 373 -16.73 -0.88 19.06
C ARG A 373 -16.46 -0.77 20.56
N LYS A 374 -15.60 -1.65 21.09
CA LYS A 374 -15.21 -1.63 22.50
C LYS A 374 -14.53 -0.31 22.86
N LEU A 375 -13.50 0.10 22.10
CA LEU A 375 -12.75 1.33 22.35
C LEU A 375 -13.66 2.56 22.35
N LEU A 376 -14.57 2.68 21.39
CA LEU A 376 -15.48 3.82 21.33
C LEU A 376 -16.52 3.81 22.48
N LYS A 377 -17.00 2.64 22.92
CA LYS A 377 -17.87 2.54 24.09
C LYS A 377 -17.17 2.94 25.39
N GLU A 378 -15.91 2.55 25.54
CA GLU A 378 -15.14 2.74 26.77
C GLU A 378 -14.52 4.15 26.86
N HIS A 379 -14.15 4.75 25.72
CA HIS A 379 -13.31 5.95 25.70
C HIS A 379 -13.91 7.12 24.92
N ALA A 380 -14.98 6.94 24.15
CA ALA A 380 -15.70 8.05 23.53
C ALA A 380 -16.95 8.42 24.34
N SER A 381 -17.18 9.72 24.52
CA SER A 381 -18.40 10.24 25.14
C SER A 381 -19.56 10.22 24.15
N SER A 382 -20.76 9.91 24.62
CA SER A 382 -21.97 10.18 23.85
C SER A 382 -22.19 11.69 23.76
N ILE A 383 -22.54 12.16 22.57
CA ILE A 383 -22.74 13.58 22.25
C ILE A 383 -24.20 13.82 21.88
N PRO A 384 -24.77 15.02 22.17
CA PRO A 384 -26.11 15.35 21.72
C PRO A 384 -26.24 15.20 20.20
N ALA A 385 -27.38 14.68 19.75
CA ALA A 385 -27.68 14.44 18.33
C ALA A 385 -26.65 13.56 17.60
N GLN A 386 -26.03 12.58 18.29
CA GLN A 386 -25.07 11.61 17.73
C GLN A 386 -25.55 10.97 16.41
N GLU A 387 -26.86 10.81 16.26
CA GLU A 387 -27.57 10.26 15.10
C GLU A 387 -27.34 11.07 13.82
N SER A 388 -27.04 12.36 13.97
CA SER A 388 -26.75 13.29 12.87
C SER A 388 -25.26 13.35 12.47
N TRP A 389 -24.38 12.71 13.24
CA TRP A 389 -22.94 12.72 12.97
C TRP A 389 -22.58 11.62 11.97
N PRO A 390 -22.10 11.97 10.76
CA PRO A 390 -21.86 10.98 9.73
C PRO A 390 -20.66 10.10 10.05
N VAL A 391 -20.73 8.86 9.56
CA VAL A 391 -19.58 7.95 9.50
C VAL A 391 -18.92 8.10 8.13
N VAL A 392 -17.61 8.39 8.12
CA VAL A 392 -16.83 8.46 6.89
C VAL A 392 -15.84 7.31 6.83
N GLY A 393 -15.97 6.47 5.80
CA GLY A 393 -15.00 5.42 5.47
C GLY A 393 -14.19 5.82 4.25
N GLN A 394 -12.87 5.74 4.29
CA GLN A 394 -11.99 5.98 3.14
C GLN A 394 -11.07 4.79 2.97
N PHE A 395 -10.99 4.24 1.75
CA PHE A 395 -10.21 3.04 1.47
C PHE A 395 -9.76 2.97 0.00
N SER A 396 -8.81 2.07 -0.27
CA SER A 396 -8.27 1.82 -1.62
C SER A 396 -8.74 0.50 -2.24
N SER A 397 -9.52 -0.31 -1.52
CA SER A 397 -9.96 -1.63 -1.97
C SER A 397 -11.34 -1.96 -1.42
N ILE A 398 -12.10 -2.76 -2.17
CA ILE A 398 -13.45 -3.17 -1.80
C ILE A 398 -13.58 -4.70 -1.93
N GLY A 399 -13.99 -5.34 -0.83
CA GLY A 399 -14.34 -6.76 -0.79
C GLY A 399 -15.82 -7.02 -1.09
N SER A 400 -16.20 -8.29 -1.08
CA SER A 400 -17.60 -8.72 -1.20
C SER A 400 -18.35 -8.46 0.11
N MET A 401 -19.34 -7.57 0.10
CA MET A 401 -20.12 -7.14 1.28
C MET A 401 -21.49 -7.81 1.39
N GLY A 402 -21.86 -8.66 0.43
CA GLY A 402 -23.13 -9.37 0.39
C GLY A 402 -24.14 -8.75 -0.57
N ALA A 403 -25.31 -9.38 -0.66
CA ALA A 403 -26.35 -9.03 -1.63
C ALA A 403 -27.00 -7.65 -1.36
N ASP A 404 -26.94 -7.16 -0.13
CA ASP A 404 -27.50 -5.88 0.31
C ASP A 404 -26.79 -5.38 1.59
N GLY A 405 -27.03 -4.12 1.97
CA GLY A 405 -26.40 -3.48 3.13
C GLY A 405 -26.65 -4.16 4.47
N SER A 406 -27.76 -4.89 4.62
CA SER A 406 -28.10 -5.58 5.87
C SER A 406 -27.24 -6.82 6.14
N LYS A 407 -26.47 -7.30 5.15
CA LYS A 407 -25.65 -8.50 5.33
C LYS A 407 -24.40 -8.30 6.17
N TRP A 408 -23.82 -7.10 6.14
CA TRP A 408 -22.61 -6.81 6.93
C TRP A 408 -22.37 -5.32 7.15
N LEU A 409 -22.47 -4.51 6.08
CA LEU A 409 -22.12 -3.09 6.13
C LEU A 409 -22.94 -2.33 7.18
N CYS A 410 -24.27 -2.41 7.09
CA CYS A 410 -25.16 -1.66 7.97
C CYS A 410 -25.49 -2.42 9.27
N SER A 411 -25.43 -3.76 9.25
CA SER A 411 -25.83 -4.59 10.39
C SER A 411 -24.74 -4.84 11.42
N GLU A 412 -23.46 -4.88 11.02
CA GLU A 412 -22.37 -5.19 11.97
C GLU A 412 -21.28 -4.14 11.95
N PHE A 413 -20.87 -3.72 10.74
CA PHE A 413 -19.78 -2.77 10.58
C PHE A 413 -20.18 -1.35 11.01
N GLN A 414 -21.30 -0.84 10.50
CA GLN A 414 -21.87 0.45 10.91
C GLN A 414 -22.16 0.48 12.41
N GLU A 415 -22.80 -0.56 12.95
CA GLU A 415 -23.09 -0.64 14.39
C GLU A 415 -21.83 -0.53 15.27
N SER A 416 -20.69 -1.03 14.79
CA SER A 416 -19.42 -0.83 15.47
C SER A 416 -18.93 0.62 15.44
N LEU A 417 -19.10 1.29 14.29
CA LEU A 417 -18.58 2.64 14.05
C LEU A 417 -19.37 3.72 14.78
N VAL A 418 -20.66 3.50 14.99
CA VAL A 418 -21.55 4.46 15.67
C VAL A 418 -21.62 4.24 17.18
N ALA A 419 -20.94 3.22 17.70
CA ALA A 419 -20.89 2.98 19.14
C ALA A 419 -20.18 4.16 19.81
N ALA A 420 -20.83 4.90 20.70
CA ALA A 420 -20.17 5.91 21.53
C ALA A 420 -20.83 5.95 22.91
N GLY A 421 -20.01 5.88 23.96
CA GLY A 421 -20.46 5.81 25.34
C GLY A 421 -21.13 4.49 25.72
N SER A 422 -21.40 4.36 27.02
CA SER A 422 -21.95 3.16 27.67
C SER A 422 -23.43 3.26 28.02
N SER A 423 -24.16 4.23 27.43
CA SER A 423 -25.60 4.40 27.68
C SER A 423 -26.41 3.18 27.22
N VAL A 424 -27.25 2.67 28.11
CA VAL A 424 -28.16 1.52 27.94
C VAL A 424 -29.38 1.88 27.08
N THR A 425 -29.34 2.97 26.31
CA THR A 425 -30.36 3.30 25.31
C THR A 425 -30.14 2.44 24.07
N SER A 426 -30.66 1.22 24.17
CA SER A 426 -31.05 0.35 23.07
C SER A 426 -31.53 1.12 21.83
N LEU A 427 -30.78 0.98 20.73
CA LEU A 427 -31.30 0.59 19.41
C LEU A 427 -32.56 1.33 18.92
N LEU A 428 -32.57 2.66 18.93
CA LEU A 428 -33.22 3.30 17.78
C LEU A 428 -32.28 3.05 16.61
N LYS A 429 -32.79 2.46 15.52
CA LYS A 429 -32.09 2.41 14.23
C LYS A 429 -31.89 3.87 13.80
N CYS A 430 -30.81 4.47 14.28
CA CYS A 430 -30.40 5.78 13.85
C CYS A 430 -29.91 5.58 12.43
N ASP A 431 -30.61 6.19 11.47
CA ASP A 431 -30.15 6.33 10.09
C ASP A 431 -28.96 7.28 10.07
N VAL A 432 -27.84 6.83 10.68
CA VAL A 432 -26.58 7.57 10.69
C VAL A 432 -26.07 7.60 9.25
N PRO A 433 -25.85 8.78 8.65
CA PRO A 433 -25.35 8.88 7.30
C PRO A 433 -23.98 8.20 7.18
N ILE A 434 -23.80 7.37 6.16
CA ILE A 434 -22.50 6.78 5.82
C ILE A 434 -22.03 7.39 4.49
N HIS A 435 -20.81 7.89 4.49
CA HIS A 435 -20.12 8.34 3.28
C HIS A 435 -18.87 7.48 3.07
N LEU A 436 -18.77 6.84 1.91
CA LEU A 436 -17.66 5.96 1.57
C LEU A 436 -16.83 6.59 0.45
N VAL A 437 -15.63 7.05 0.77
CA VAL A 437 -14.75 7.73 -0.17
C VAL A 437 -13.88 6.71 -0.91
N TYR A 438 -14.18 6.51 -2.18
CA TYR A 438 -13.39 5.67 -3.11
C TYR A 438 -13.16 6.40 -4.44
N PRO A 439 -11.96 6.32 -5.07
CA PRO A 439 -11.67 7.08 -6.28
C PRO A 439 -12.57 6.69 -7.46
N THR A 440 -13.16 7.69 -8.12
CA THR A 440 -13.89 7.47 -9.38
C THR A 440 -12.91 7.19 -10.53
N VAL A 441 -13.43 6.63 -11.63
CA VAL A 441 -12.67 6.47 -12.89
C VAL A 441 -12.05 7.79 -13.32
N ASN A 442 -12.78 8.89 -13.17
CA ASN A 442 -12.31 10.21 -13.56
C ASN A 442 -11.18 10.72 -12.64
N ASN A 443 -11.27 10.48 -11.33
CA ASN A 443 -10.18 10.81 -10.40
C ASN A 443 -8.90 10.05 -10.77
N VAL A 444 -9.00 8.76 -11.10
CA VAL A 444 -7.84 7.95 -11.51
C VAL A 444 -7.25 8.46 -12.83
N ARG A 445 -8.11 8.70 -13.83
CA ARG A 445 -7.71 9.21 -15.15
C ARG A 445 -6.97 10.55 -15.05
N GLN A 446 -7.38 11.42 -14.14
CA GLN A 446 -6.81 12.76 -13.95
C GLN A 446 -5.76 12.82 -12.82
N SER A 447 -5.42 11.69 -12.21
CA SER A 447 -4.37 11.63 -11.18
C SER A 447 -2.97 11.81 -11.78
N LEU A 448 -1.99 12.12 -10.94
CA LEU A 448 -0.58 12.25 -11.34
C LEU A 448 -0.03 11.00 -12.03
N GLU A 449 -0.47 9.81 -11.60
CA GLU A 449 -0.07 8.52 -12.15
C GLU A 449 -0.93 8.09 -13.36
N GLY A 450 -2.07 8.76 -13.60
CA GLY A 450 -3.08 8.33 -14.59
C GLY A 450 -3.68 6.95 -14.27
N TYR A 451 -4.14 6.23 -15.30
CA TYR A 451 -4.68 4.87 -15.16
C TYR A 451 -3.79 3.87 -14.40
N PRO A 452 -2.44 3.91 -14.50
CA PRO A 452 -1.58 3.11 -13.64
C PRO A 452 -1.89 3.17 -12.15
N ALA A 453 -2.42 4.29 -11.62
CA ALA A 453 -2.83 4.40 -10.21
C ALA A 453 -3.86 3.32 -9.81
N GLY A 454 -4.73 2.93 -10.75
CA GLY A 454 -5.77 1.91 -10.58
C GLY A 454 -5.24 0.53 -10.21
N GLY A 455 -3.97 0.21 -10.53
CA GLY A 455 -3.33 -1.04 -10.10
C GLY A 455 -3.13 -1.14 -8.58
N SER A 456 -3.22 -0.02 -7.86
CA SER A 456 -3.21 0.04 -6.39
C SER A 456 -4.62 0.28 -5.82
N LEU A 457 -5.66 0.20 -6.65
CA LEU A 457 -7.08 0.37 -6.26
C LEU A 457 -7.90 -0.90 -6.56
N PRO A 458 -7.58 -2.05 -5.97
CA PRO A 458 -8.19 -3.32 -6.36
C PRO A 458 -9.67 -3.38 -6.00
N TYR A 459 -10.54 -3.24 -7.00
CA TYR A 459 -11.96 -3.54 -6.93
C TYR A 459 -12.37 -4.27 -8.20
N SER A 460 -12.51 -5.60 -8.12
CA SER A 460 -12.76 -6.41 -9.30
C SER A 460 -14.19 -6.26 -9.81
N ILE A 461 -14.37 -6.34 -11.13
CA ILE A 461 -15.69 -6.27 -11.76
C ILE A 461 -16.62 -7.38 -11.25
N GLN A 462 -16.08 -8.59 -11.01
CA GLN A 462 -16.84 -9.72 -10.49
C GLN A 462 -17.36 -9.48 -9.07
N THR A 463 -16.65 -8.68 -8.27
CA THR A 463 -17.11 -8.26 -6.94
C THR A 463 -18.14 -7.14 -7.09
N ALA A 464 -17.83 -6.12 -7.88
CA ALA A 464 -18.68 -4.94 -8.05
C ALA A 464 -20.08 -5.29 -8.56
N GLN A 465 -20.18 -6.19 -9.55
CA GLN A 465 -21.47 -6.61 -10.12
C GLN A 465 -22.40 -7.28 -9.10
N LYS A 466 -21.86 -7.88 -8.03
CA LYS A 466 -22.65 -8.54 -6.98
C LYS A 466 -23.23 -7.57 -5.94
N GLN A 467 -22.83 -6.30 -5.97
CA GLN A 467 -23.13 -5.32 -4.93
C GLN A 467 -23.26 -3.90 -5.47
N LEU A 468 -24.00 -3.72 -6.57
CA LEU A 468 -24.25 -2.39 -7.16
C LEU A 468 -24.94 -1.42 -6.17
N TRP A 469 -25.70 -1.96 -5.21
CA TRP A 469 -26.31 -1.21 -4.11
C TRP A 469 -25.29 -0.40 -3.29
N LEU A 470 -24.02 -0.85 -3.24
CA LEU A 470 -22.97 -0.16 -2.48
C LEU A 470 -22.57 1.18 -3.12
N HIS A 471 -22.74 1.32 -4.43
CA HIS A 471 -22.25 2.49 -5.17
C HIS A 471 -23.04 3.76 -4.86
N SER A 472 -24.24 3.65 -4.28
CA SER A 472 -25.00 4.82 -3.81
C SER A 472 -24.38 5.51 -2.59
N TYR A 473 -23.37 4.88 -1.97
CA TYR A 473 -22.63 5.44 -0.83
C TYR A 473 -21.33 6.17 -1.24
N PHE A 474 -20.95 6.13 -2.53
CA PHE A 474 -19.69 6.66 -3.07
C PHE A 474 -19.77 8.09 -3.57
#